data_AF-A0A2M7EE30-F1
#
_entry.id   AF-A0A2M7EE30-F1
#
_cell.length_a   1.000
_cell.length_b   1.000
_cell.length_c   1.000
_cell.angle_alpha   90.00
_cell.angle_beta   90.00
_cell.angle_gamma   90.00
#
_symmetry.space_group_name_H-M   'P 1'
#
loop_
_entity.id
_entity.type
_entity.pdbx_description
1 polymer ?
#
loop_
_entity_poly.entity_id
_entity_poly.type
_entity_poly.pdbx_seq_one_letter_code
_entity_poly.pdbx_strand_id
1 'polypeptide(L)'
;MRIIIPKKEIQKNRITLSGEKARYLISVLRCSAGDELQVFDGEGSLYKSKITGIENKKVVIDLLKQISLNAESPLNLILVQGILKGEKMDMVIQKATELGVKEIIPAITERSQIRHTRKVDRWRKIAEEASKQSGRTIIPVVHEPMEFSNFINNIT
;
A
#
# COMPACT_ATOMS: atom_id res chain seq x y z
N MET A 1 14.45 2.92 4.35
CA MET A 1 13.10 3.44 4.65
C MET A 1 12.32 3.61 3.35
N ARG A 2 11.01 3.28 3.33
CA ARG A 2 10.14 3.39 2.14
C ARG A 2 8.89 4.23 2.44
N ILE A 3 8.51 5.12 1.53
CA ILE A 3 7.26 5.88 1.61
C ILE A 3 6.44 5.74 0.32
N ILE A 4 5.12 5.80 0.46
CA ILE A 4 4.20 5.79 -0.67
C ILE A 4 3.80 7.21 -1.10
N ILE A 5 4.10 7.53 -2.35
CA ILE A 5 3.72 8.79 -2.99
C ILE A 5 3.06 8.47 -4.33
N PRO A 6 1.75 8.72 -4.49
CA PRO A 6 1.08 8.56 -5.78
C PRO A 6 1.80 9.33 -6.89
N LYS A 7 1.84 8.75 -8.10
CA LYS A 7 2.54 9.34 -9.24
C LYS A 7 2.14 10.79 -9.55
N LYS A 8 0.88 11.14 -9.32
CA LYS A 8 0.33 12.51 -9.47
C LYS A 8 0.98 13.56 -8.56
N GLU A 9 1.59 13.15 -7.45
CA GLU A 9 2.28 14.04 -6.51
C GLU A 9 3.76 14.26 -6.89
N ILE A 10 4.25 13.57 -7.93
CA ILE A 10 5.63 13.70 -8.43
C ILE A 10 5.66 14.76 -9.52
N GLN A 11 6.41 15.84 -9.31
CA GLN A 11 6.57 16.92 -10.28
C GLN A 11 8.05 17.12 -10.62
N LYS A 12 8.44 16.94 -11.88
CA LYS A 12 9.83 17.12 -12.35
C LYS A 12 10.87 16.43 -11.45
N ASN A 13 10.62 15.17 -11.07
CA ASN A 13 11.45 14.39 -10.14
C ASN A 13 11.57 14.97 -8.72
N ARG A 14 10.62 15.80 -8.29
CA ARG A 14 10.56 16.37 -6.95
C ARG A 14 9.20 16.14 -6.32
N ILE A 15 9.20 15.94 -5.02
CA ILE A 15 8.00 15.76 -4.19
C ILE A 15 8.07 16.77 -3.06
N THR A 16 6.96 17.46 -2.81
CA THR A 16 6.82 18.35 -1.65
C THR A 16 5.71 17.82 -0.77
N LEU A 17 6.07 17.33 0.41
CA LEU A 17 5.13 16.79 1.39
C LEU A 17 4.75 17.86 2.41
N SER A 18 3.48 17.84 2.81
CA SER A 18 2.93 18.64 3.90
C SER A 18 1.97 17.79 4.75
N GLY A 19 1.51 18.34 5.88
CA GLY A 19 0.52 17.68 6.73
C GLY A 19 1.06 16.39 7.37
N GLU A 20 0.26 15.33 7.38
CA GLU A 20 0.57 14.08 8.09
C GLU A 20 1.83 13.39 7.56
N LYS A 21 2.03 13.29 6.24
CA LYS A 21 3.23 12.64 5.66
C LYS A 21 4.52 13.36 6.05
N ALA A 22 4.52 14.69 6.01
CA ALA A 22 5.68 15.49 6.43
C ALA A 22 5.94 15.33 7.94
N ARG A 23 4.88 15.37 8.77
CA ARG A 23 4.99 15.18 10.21
C ARG A 23 5.51 13.78 10.56
N TYR A 24 5.07 12.76 9.83
CA TYR A 24 5.55 11.39 10.02
C TYR A 24 7.08 11.30 9.76
N LEU A 25 7.56 11.88 8.66
CA LEU A 25 9.00 11.92 8.36
C LEU A 25 9.81 12.68 9.43
N ILE A 26 9.34 13.86 9.84
CA ILE A 26 10.09 14.73 10.77
C ILE A 26 9.99 14.23 12.22
N SER A 27 8.81 13.87 12.70
CA SER A 27 8.57 13.62 14.12
C SER A 27 8.71 12.15 14.51
N VAL A 28 8.25 11.23 13.64
CA VAL A 28 8.27 9.79 13.94
C VAL A 28 9.59 9.18 13.47
N LEU A 29 9.94 9.42 12.21
CA LEU A 29 11.15 8.86 11.61
C LEU A 29 12.40 9.72 11.84
N ARG A 30 12.22 10.95 12.35
CA ARG A 30 13.29 11.89 12.72
C ARG A 30 14.26 12.18 11.57
N CYS A 31 13.74 12.22 10.35
CA CYS A 31 14.55 12.46 9.17
C CYS A 31 15.03 13.91 9.09
N SER A 32 16.21 14.09 8.51
CA SER A 32 16.87 15.37 8.28
C SER A 32 17.16 15.60 6.80
N ALA A 33 17.43 16.85 6.41
CA ALA A 33 17.97 17.13 5.09
C ALA A 33 19.30 16.39 4.91
N GLY A 34 19.46 15.71 3.78
CA GLY A 34 20.58 14.79 3.54
C GLY A 34 20.19 13.32 3.56
N ASP A 35 19.11 12.95 4.26
CA ASP A 35 18.73 11.55 4.41
C ASP A 35 18.25 10.92 3.11
N GLU A 36 18.65 9.67 2.88
CA GLU A 36 18.19 8.87 1.76
C GLU A 36 16.94 8.06 2.13
N LEU A 37 16.02 7.97 1.18
CA LEU A 37 14.85 7.11 1.29
C LEU A 37 14.44 6.55 -0.06
N GLN A 38 13.54 5.57 -0.03
CA GLN A 38 12.91 5.04 -1.21
C GLN A 38 11.48 5.56 -1.33
N VAL A 39 11.14 6.05 -2.52
CA VAL A 39 9.77 6.45 -2.86
C VAL A 39 9.21 5.43 -3.84
N PHE A 40 8.01 4.91 -3.59
CA PHE A 40 7.28 4.09 -4.56
C PHE A 40 5.87 4.63 -4.75
N ASP A 41 5.30 4.35 -5.92
CA ASP A 41 3.98 4.87 -6.32
C ASP A 41 2.82 3.93 -6.00
N GLY A 42 3.12 2.68 -5.62
CA GLY A 42 2.11 1.63 -5.39
C GLY A 42 1.66 0.93 -6.68
N GLU A 43 2.18 1.35 -7.83
CA GLU A 43 1.85 0.85 -9.17
C GLU A 43 3.06 0.16 -9.85
N GLY A 44 4.17 0.01 -9.11
CA GLY A 44 5.35 -0.72 -9.54
C GLY A 44 6.62 0.11 -9.65
N SER A 45 6.54 1.45 -9.63
CA SER A 45 7.74 2.30 -9.70
C SER A 45 8.39 2.42 -8.33
N LEU A 46 9.72 2.34 -8.30
CA LEU A 46 10.53 2.58 -7.11
C LEU A 46 11.66 3.55 -7.45
N TYR A 47 11.93 4.50 -6.57
CA TYR A 47 12.95 5.53 -6.75
C TYR A 47 13.86 5.57 -5.55
N LYS A 48 15.17 5.67 -5.79
CA LYS A 48 16.12 6.17 -4.81
C LYS A 48 15.97 7.68 -4.73
N SER A 49 15.82 8.20 -3.53
CA SER A 49 15.48 9.59 -3.29
C SER A 49 16.26 10.16 -2.11
N LYS A 50 16.33 11.49 -2.04
CA LYS A 50 17.02 12.21 -0.96
C LYS A 50 16.16 13.37 -0.47
N ILE A 51 16.09 13.56 0.84
CA ILE A 51 15.49 14.76 1.43
C ILE A 51 16.45 15.92 1.19
N THR A 52 16.01 16.91 0.43
CA THR A 52 16.82 18.09 0.09
C THR A 52 16.52 19.30 0.95
N GLY A 53 15.37 19.33 1.62
CA GLY A 53 15.03 20.42 2.54
C GLY A 53 13.87 20.09 3.47
N ILE A 54 13.89 20.71 4.66
CA ILE A 54 12.79 20.67 5.63
C ILE A 54 12.55 22.10 6.11
N GLU A 55 11.48 22.73 5.65
CA GLU A 55 11.16 24.12 5.94
C GLU A 55 9.65 24.29 6.13
N ASN A 56 9.22 25.13 7.07
CA ASN A 56 7.80 25.45 7.28
C ASN A 56 6.88 24.21 7.40
N LYS A 57 7.34 23.16 8.08
CA LYS A 57 6.65 21.86 8.21
C LYS A 57 6.41 21.13 6.88
N LYS A 58 7.16 21.49 5.84
CA LYS A 58 7.20 20.79 4.55
C LYS A 58 8.51 20.03 4.42
N VAL A 59 8.45 18.90 3.71
CA VAL A 59 9.62 18.08 3.38
C VAL A 59 9.75 18.06 1.86
N VAL A 60 10.91 18.46 1.35
CA VAL A 60 11.25 18.42 -0.08
C VAL A 60 12.13 17.22 -0.34
N ILE A 61 11.73 16.41 -1.32
CA ILE A 61 12.39 15.16 -1.68
C ILE A 61 12.69 15.17 -3.17
N ASP A 62 13.94 14.96 -3.54
CA ASP A 62 14.35 14.79 -4.93
C ASP A 62 14.48 13.29 -5.25
N LEU A 63 13.86 12.87 -6.35
CA LEU A 63 13.98 11.54 -6.94
C LEU A 63 15.27 11.49 -7.76
N LEU A 64 16.25 10.72 -7.31
CA LEU A 64 17.57 10.67 -7.92
C LEU A 64 17.60 9.68 -9.10
N LYS A 65 17.08 8.47 -8.88
CA LYS A 65 17.14 7.39 -9.86
C LYS A 65 15.98 6.41 -9.66
N GLN A 66 15.35 5.99 -10.76
CA GLN A 66 14.41 4.87 -10.72
C GLN A 66 15.17 3.54 -10.57
N ILE A 67 14.72 2.72 -9.63
CA ILE A 67 15.26 1.39 -9.36
C ILE A 67 14.34 0.37 -10.05
N SER A 68 14.91 -0.44 -10.94
CA SER A 68 14.24 -1.63 -11.46
C SER A 68 14.41 -2.75 -10.44
N LEU A 69 13.34 -3.06 -9.70
CA LEU A 69 13.32 -4.15 -8.71
C LEU A 69 12.28 -5.17 -9.16
N ASN A 70 12.69 -6.43 -9.33
CA ASN A 70 11.73 -7.51 -9.57
C ASN A 70 11.21 -8.04 -8.22
N ALA A 71 10.45 -7.20 -7.52
CA ALA A 71 9.89 -7.51 -6.19
C ALA A 71 8.56 -8.26 -6.25
N GLU A 72 7.92 -8.30 -7.42
CA GLU A 72 6.57 -8.85 -7.56
C GLU A 72 6.61 -10.29 -8.07
N SER A 73 5.68 -11.10 -7.56
CA SER A 73 5.51 -12.46 -8.07
C SER A 73 5.01 -12.41 -9.52
N PRO A 74 5.53 -13.28 -10.42
CA PRO A 74 4.99 -13.41 -11.76
C PRO A 74 3.57 -13.99 -11.77
N LEU A 75 3.15 -14.66 -10.69
CA LEU A 75 1.83 -15.25 -10.57
C LEU A 75 0.76 -14.16 -10.39
N ASN A 76 -0.29 -14.21 -11.22
CA ASN A 76 -1.47 -13.38 -11.01
C ASN A 76 -2.41 -14.07 -10.00
N LEU A 77 -2.18 -13.83 -8.71
CA LEU A 77 -2.96 -14.44 -7.63
C LEU A 77 -4.03 -13.47 -7.10
N ILE A 78 -5.29 -13.90 -7.17
CA ILE A 78 -6.45 -13.22 -6.56
C ILE A 78 -6.90 -14.06 -5.37
N LEU A 79 -6.96 -13.45 -4.18
CA LEU A 79 -7.43 -14.10 -2.96
C LEU A 79 -8.89 -13.73 -2.69
N VAL A 80 -9.77 -14.73 -2.73
CA VAL A 80 -11.18 -14.59 -2.34
C VAL A 80 -11.30 -15.11 -0.92
N GLN A 81 -11.58 -14.21 0.03
CA GLN A 81 -11.54 -14.53 1.45
C GLN A 81 -12.88 -14.27 2.11
N GLY A 82 -13.49 -15.30 2.70
CA GLY A 82 -14.67 -15.17 3.56
C GLY A 82 -14.38 -14.21 4.72
N ILE A 83 -15.27 -13.23 4.96
CA ILE A 83 -15.02 -12.18 5.96
C ILE A 83 -14.90 -12.77 7.37
N LEU A 84 -13.75 -12.56 8.00
CA LEU A 84 -13.46 -13.04 9.35
C LEU A 84 -13.80 -11.99 10.43
N LYS A 85 -14.19 -12.47 11.61
CA LYS A 85 -14.43 -11.60 12.78
C LYS A 85 -13.13 -11.05 13.38
N GLY A 86 -13.24 -9.85 13.95
CA GLY A 86 -12.16 -9.24 14.73
C GLY A 86 -10.97 -8.83 13.87
N GLU A 87 -9.77 -9.12 14.36
CA GLU A 87 -8.48 -8.78 13.75
C GLU A 87 -7.93 -9.90 12.86
N LYS A 88 -8.59 -11.07 12.80
CA LYS A 88 -8.16 -12.17 11.94
C LYS A 88 -8.12 -11.77 10.47
N MET A 89 -9.08 -10.93 10.04
CA MET A 89 -9.09 -10.41 8.67
C MET A 89 -7.89 -9.48 8.43
N ASP A 90 -7.52 -8.65 9.40
CA ASP A 90 -6.36 -7.76 9.30
C ASP A 90 -5.07 -8.55 9.08
N MET A 91 -4.90 -9.67 9.80
CA MET A 91 -3.78 -10.60 9.61
C MET A 91 -3.79 -11.22 8.19
N VAL A 92 -4.95 -11.63 7.68
CA VAL A 92 -5.05 -12.16 6.31
C VAL A 92 -4.63 -11.12 5.29
N ILE A 93 -5.11 -9.88 5.40
CA ILE A 93 -4.73 -8.78 4.48
C ILE A 93 -3.21 -8.57 4.51
N GLN A 94 -2.62 -8.49 5.70
CA GLN A 94 -1.19 -8.32 5.85
C GLN A 94 -0.41 -9.47 5.20
N LYS A 95 -0.73 -10.72 5.53
CA LYS A 95 0.03 -11.89 5.07
C LYS A 95 -0.18 -12.18 3.59
N ALA A 96 -1.39 -12.02 3.07
CA ALA A 96 -1.66 -12.09 1.64
C ALA A 96 -0.83 -11.05 0.86
N THR A 97 -0.73 -9.83 1.39
CA THR A 97 0.08 -8.77 0.79
C THR A 97 1.56 -9.13 0.78
N GLU A 98 2.11 -9.58 1.91
CA GLU A 98 3.51 -10.01 2.03
C GLU A 98 3.86 -11.19 1.10
N LEU A 99 2.89 -12.08 0.82
CA LEU A 99 3.04 -13.23 -0.07
C LEU A 99 2.85 -12.92 -1.57
N GLY A 100 2.62 -11.65 -1.92
CA GLY A 100 2.56 -11.24 -3.34
C GLY A 100 1.20 -11.41 -4.02
N VAL A 101 0.10 -11.51 -3.25
CA VAL A 101 -1.26 -11.44 -3.82
C VAL A 101 -1.44 -10.11 -4.56
N LYS A 102 -2.13 -10.11 -5.69
CA LYS A 102 -2.41 -8.89 -6.47
C LYS A 102 -3.76 -8.26 -6.09
N GLU A 103 -4.73 -9.09 -5.77
CA GLU A 103 -6.07 -8.62 -5.43
C GLU A 103 -6.65 -9.45 -4.29
N ILE A 104 -7.36 -8.78 -3.38
CA ILE A 104 -8.08 -9.43 -2.29
C ILE A 104 -9.54 -9.02 -2.38
N ILE A 105 -10.41 -10.03 -2.48
CA ILE A 105 -11.86 -9.88 -2.56
C ILE A 105 -12.46 -10.45 -1.28
N PRO A 106 -12.91 -9.59 -0.34
CA PRO A 106 -13.70 -10.03 0.80
C PRO A 106 -15.03 -10.62 0.31
N ALA A 107 -15.28 -11.88 0.61
CA ALA A 107 -16.47 -12.60 0.16
C ALA A 107 -17.46 -12.78 1.31
N ILE A 108 -18.72 -12.50 1.02
CA ILE A 108 -19.85 -12.90 1.86
C ILE A 108 -20.30 -14.29 1.39
N THR A 109 -20.22 -15.26 2.29
CA THR A 109 -20.56 -16.67 2.05
C THR A 109 -21.73 -17.11 2.92
N GLU A 110 -22.31 -18.28 2.66
CA GLU A 110 -23.46 -18.84 3.40
C GLU A 110 -23.25 -18.80 4.93
N ARG A 111 -22.07 -19.23 5.40
CA ARG A 111 -21.72 -19.29 6.84
C ARG A 111 -21.06 -18.01 7.36
N SER A 112 -21.02 -16.95 6.57
CA SER A 112 -20.45 -15.67 7.00
C SER A 112 -21.33 -15.01 8.06
N GLN A 113 -20.75 -14.79 9.23
CA GLN A 113 -21.42 -14.11 10.33
C GLN A 113 -21.46 -12.58 10.13
N ILE A 114 -20.63 -12.04 9.24
CA ILE A 114 -20.58 -10.63 8.88
C ILE A 114 -21.10 -10.49 7.45
N ARG A 115 -22.17 -9.72 7.27
CA ARG A 115 -22.76 -9.39 5.97
C ARG A 115 -22.40 -7.97 5.48
N HIS A 116 -22.07 -7.07 6.41
CA HIS A 116 -21.64 -5.72 6.10
C HIS A 116 -20.43 -5.32 6.95
N THR A 117 -19.50 -4.59 6.36
CA THR A 117 -18.29 -4.12 7.06
C THR A 117 -17.93 -2.71 6.61
N ARG A 118 -17.45 -1.89 7.54
CA ARG A 118 -16.87 -0.56 7.29
C ARG A 118 -15.35 -0.58 7.40
N LYS A 119 -14.75 -1.78 7.43
CA LYS A 119 -13.30 -1.96 7.65
C LYS A 119 -12.47 -1.91 6.36
N VAL A 120 -13.08 -1.73 5.18
CA VAL A 120 -12.37 -1.81 3.90
C VAL A 120 -11.22 -0.80 3.83
N ASP A 121 -11.45 0.45 4.25
CA ASP A 121 -10.39 1.47 4.28
C ASP A 121 -9.28 1.14 5.27
N ARG A 122 -9.60 0.47 6.38
CA ARG A 122 -8.59 -0.05 7.30
C ARG A 122 -7.76 -1.14 6.63
N TRP A 123 -8.39 -2.05 5.88
CA TRP A 123 -7.68 -3.10 5.15
C TRP A 123 -6.79 -2.55 4.04
N ARG A 124 -7.25 -1.53 3.31
CA ARG A 124 -6.42 -0.81 2.33
C ARG A 124 -5.18 -0.23 2.99
N LYS A 125 -5.32 0.43 4.15
CA LYS A 125 -4.18 0.92 4.94
C LYS A 125 -3.23 -0.20 5.39
N ILE A 126 -3.77 -1.34 5.83
CA ILE A 126 -2.94 -2.51 6.20
C ILE A 126 -2.16 -3.04 4.99
N ALA A 127 -2.78 -3.12 3.82
CA ALA A 127 -2.11 -3.51 2.59
C ALA A 127 -1.00 -2.53 2.19
N GLU A 128 -1.22 -1.22 2.33
CA GLU A 128 -0.19 -0.19 2.13
C GLU A 128 1.01 -0.38 3.08
N GLU A 129 0.75 -0.53 4.38
CA GLU A 129 1.81 -0.77 5.38
C GLU A 129 2.56 -2.08 5.12
N ALA A 130 1.84 -3.16 4.82
CA ALA A 130 2.44 -4.45 4.52
C ALA A 130 3.30 -4.40 3.25
N SER A 131 2.87 -3.67 2.22
CA SER A 131 3.66 -3.45 0.99
C SER A 131 4.95 -2.68 1.28
N LYS A 132 4.88 -1.64 2.14
CA LYS A 132 6.05 -0.89 2.60
C LYS A 132 7.07 -1.78 3.32
N GLN A 133 6.60 -2.63 4.23
CA GLN A 133 7.46 -3.48 5.07
C GLN A 133 8.04 -4.68 4.30
N SER A 134 7.24 -5.29 3.42
CA SER A 134 7.68 -6.45 2.59
C SER A 134 8.55 -6.06 1.40
N GLY A 135 8.64 -4.77 1.07
CA GLY A 135 9.44 -4.29 -0.04
C GLY A 135 8.77 -4.39 -1.41
N ARG A 136 7.46 -4.67 -1.43
CA ARG A 136 6.64 -4.64 -2.66
C ARG A 136 6.53 -3.23 -3.23
N THR A 137 6.45 -3.14 -4.55
CA THR A 137 6.26 -1.88 -5.27
C THR A 137 4.83 -1.71 -5.76
N ILE A 138 4.06 -2.81 -5.79
CA ILE A 138 2.63 -2.81 -6.09
C ILE A 138 1.85 -3.07 -4.78
N ILE A 139 0.82 -2.25 -4.54
CA ILE A 139 -0.12 -2.51 -3.44
C ILE A 139 -1.27 -3.35 -4.00
N PRO A 140 -1.65 -4.44 -3.32
CA PRO A 140 -2.78 -5.23 -3.77
C PRO A 140 -4.09 -4.44 -3.68
N VAL A 141 -4.95 -4.63 -4.67
CA VAL A 141 -6.29 -4.05 -4.65
C VAL A 141 -7.13 -4.79 -3.60
N VAL A 142 -7.62 -4.05 -2.60
CA VAL A 142 -8.61 -4.57 -1.65
C VAL A 142 -9.99 -4.06 -2.08
N HIS A 143 -10.79 -4.99 -2.60
CA HIS A 143 -12.12 -4.72 -3.15
C HIS A 143 -13.16 -4.49 -2.05
N GLU A 144 -14.28 -3.89 -2.45
CA GLU A 144 -15.47 -3.90 -1.61
C GLU A 144 -15.99 -5.34 -1.42
N PRO A 145 -16.59 -5.66 -0.26
CA PRO A 145 -17.18 -6.96 -0.04
C PRO A 145 -18.27 -7.28 -1.07
N MET A 146 -18.26 -8.51 -1.57
CA MET A 146 -19.30 -8.99 -2.48
C MET A 146 -19.77 -10.39 -2.10
N GLU A 147 -21.00 -10.73 -2.50
CA GLU A 147 -21.52 -12.08 -2.37
C GLU A 147 -20.67 -13.05 -3.20
N PHE A 148 -20.34 -14.21 -2.63
CA PHE A 148 -19.49 -15.19 -3.29
C PHE A 148 -20.05 -15.68 -4.63
N SER A 149 -21.37 -15.82 -4.72
CA SER A 149 -22.07 -16.15 -5.97
C SER A 149 -21.82 -15.11 -7.06
N ASN A 150 -21.83 -13.82 -6.71
CA ASN A 150 -21.57 -12.74 -7.67
C ASN A 150 -20.14 -12.81 -8.20
N PHE A 151 -19.17 -13.13 -7.34
CA PHE A 151 -17.80 -13.32 -7.78
C PHE A 151 -17.68 -14.46 -8.79
N ILE A 152 -18.21 -15.65 -8.47
CA ILE A 152 -18.15 -16.83 -9.35
C ILE A 152 -18.78 -16.57 -10.72
N ASN A 153 -19.92 -15.88 -10.76
CA ASN A 153 -20.61 -15.59 -12.02
C ASN A 153 -19.83 -14.64 -12.94
N ASN A 154 -18.89 -13.85 -12.41
CA ASN A 154 -18.10 -12.88 -13.17
C ASN A 154 -16.73 -13.42 -13.63
N ILE A 155 -16.39 -14.69 -13.35
CA ILE A 155 -15.11 -15.32 -13.73
C ILE A 155 -15.17 -15.97 -15.14
N THR A 156 -16.31 -15.89 -15.82
CA THR A 156 -16.47 -16.43 -17.18
C THR A 156 -15.93 -15.45 -18.23
#